data_AF-A0A3M1AFZ9-F1
#
_entry.id   AF-A0A3M1AFZ9-F1
#
_cell.length_a   1.000
_cell.length_b   1.000
_cell.length_c   1.000
_cell.angle_alpha   90.00
_cell.angle_beta   90.00
_cell.angle_gamma   90.00
#
_symmetry.space_group_name_H-M   'P 1'
#
loop_
_entity.id
_entity.type
_entity.pdbx_description
1 polymer ?
#
loop_
_entity_poly.entity_id
_entity_poly.type
_entity_poly.pdbx_seq_one_letter_code
_entity_poly.pdbx_strand_id
1 'polypeptide(L)' 'MDYNKVVLASAKYNAQKIYLDLGIYADPTLWYEKGVFHPYPFSFLDFKSGQYNPVFLHMRALYKGQKRKLGQKEKEHG' A
#
# COMPACT_ATOMS: atom_id res chain seq x y z
N MET A 1 8.31 -0.68 -7.39
CA MET A 1 7.19 -0.88 -6.45
C MET A 1 6.31 0.36 -6.40
N ASP A 2 5.00 0.17 -6.59
CA ASP A 2 3.92 1.17 -6.47
C ASP A 2 3.60 1.39 -4.98
N TYR A 3 3.33 2.63 -4.57
CA TYR A 3 2.96 3.01 -3.18
C TYR A 3 1.54 3.59 -3.11
N ASN A 4 0.75 3.39 -4.16
CA ASN A 4 -0.61 3.93 -4.26
C ASN A 4 -1.68 2.93 -3.83
N LYS A 5 -1.32 1.75 -3.33
CA LYS A 5 -2.28 0.75 -2.85
C LYS A 5 -1.84 0.18 -1.52
N VAL A 6 -2.79 -0.03 -0.62
CA VAL A 6 -2.62 -0.81 0.61
C VAL A 6 -3.32 -2.15 0.39
N VAL A 7 -2.60 -3.23 0.69
CA VAL A 7 -3.10 -4.60 0.59
C VAL A 7 -2.84 -5.35 1.88
N LEU A 8 -3.71 -6.29 2.23
CA LEU A 8 -3.48 -7.24 3.31
C LEU A 8 -3.03 -8.58 2.73
N ALA A 9 -2.05 -9.21 3.37
CA ALA A 9 -1.70 -10.59 3.07
C ALA A 9 -2.81 -11.51 3.62
N SER A 10 -3.36 -12.36 2.76
CA SER A 10 -4.47 -13.24 3.12
C SER A 10 -4.25 -14.64 2.59
N ALA A 11 -4.43 -15.66 3.43
CA ALA A 11 -4.44 -17.07 3.02
C ALA A 11 -5.79 -17.52 2.42
N LYS A 12 -6.78 -16.63 2.34
CA LYS A 12 -8.10 -16.91 1.80
C LYS A 12 -8.22 -16.36 0.39
N TYR A 13 -8.60 -17.18 -0.56
CA TYR A 13 -8.92 -16.75 -1.92
C TYR A 13 -10.21 -15.93 -1.97
N ASN A 14 -10.25 -14.92 -2.87
CA ASN A 14 -11.44 -14.21 -3.32
C ASN A 14 -11.15 -13.58 -4.70
N ALA A 15 -12.17 -13.34 -5.53
CA ALA A 15 -12.02 -12.96 -6.94
C ALA A 15 -11.23 -11.66 -7.15
N GLN A 16 -11.31 -10.70 -6.22
CA GLN A 16 -10.57 -9.44 -6.29
C GLN A 16 -9.11 -9.53 -5.81
N LYS A 17 -8.70 -10.67 -5.22
CA LYS A 17 -7.38 -10.82 -4.61
C LYS A 17 -6.36 -11.28 -5.63
N ILE A 18 -5.16 -10.70 -5.55
CA ILE A 18 -4.04 -11.03 -6.45
C ILE A 18 -3.17 -12.08 -5.77
N TYR A 19 -2.98 -13.24 -6.40
CA TYR A 19 -2.05 -14.26 -5.88
C TYR A 19 -0.62 -13.71 -5.85
N LEU A 20 0.05 -13.86 -4.71
CA LEU A 20 1.44 -13.46 -4.53
C LEU A 20 2.35 -14.67 -4.67
N ASP A 21 2.32 -15.55 -3.67
CA ASP A 21 3.04 -16.83 -3.64
C ASP A 21 2.59 -17.67 -2.42
N LEU A 22 2.89 -18.96 -2.40
CA LEU A 22 2.71 -19.88 -1.25
C LEU A 22 1.30 -19.86 -0.63
N GLY A 23 0.26 -19.74 -1.46
CA GLY A 23 -1.12 -19.66 -0.98
C GLY A 23 -1.50 -18.31 -0.33
N ILE A 24 -0.62 -17.30 -0.41
CA ILE A 24 -0.88 -15.94 0.05
C ILE A 24 -1.34 -15.07 -1.10
N TYR A 25 -2.40 -14.30 -0.84
CA TYR A 25 -2.99 -13.36 -1.76
C TYR A 25 -2.90 -11.94 -1.18
N ALA A 26 -2.68 -10.95 -2.04
CA ALA A 26 -2.87 -9.55 -1.74
C ALA A 26 -4.35 -9.20 -1.85
N ASP A 27 -4.94 -8.82 -0.71
CA ASP A 27 -6.31 -8.32 -0.60
C ASP A 27 -6.33 -6.78 -0.61
N PRO A 28 -6.81 -6.13 -1.69
CA PRO A 28 -6.83 -4.67 -1.77
C PRO A 28 -7.75 -4.04 -0.72
N THR A 29 -7.24 -3.07 0.05
CA THR A 29 -8.04 -2.36 1.06
C THR A 29 -8.15 -0.87 0.77
N LEU A 30 -7.05 -0.20 0.44
CA LEU A 30 -7.08 1.24 0.12
C LEU A 30 -6.35 1.53 -1.19
N TRP A 31 -6.79 2.55 -1.91
CA TRP A 31 -6.00 3.19 -2.95
C TRP A 31 -5.73 4.65 -2.60
N TYR A 32 -4.58 5.16 -3.01
CA TYR A 32 -4.18 6.54 -2.82
C TYR A 32 -4.55 7.35 -4.05
N GLU A 33 -5.26 8.46 -3.84
CA GLU A 33 -5.54 9.45 -4.86
C GLU A 33 -5.49 10.85 -4.23
N LYS A 34 -4.84 11.81 -4.92
CA LYS A 34 -4.88 13.25 -4.58
C LYS A 34 -4.60 13.58 -3.09
N GLY A 35 -3.72 12.84 -2.42
CA GLY A 35 -3.35 13.13 -1.02
C GLY A 35 -4.09 12.30 0.01
N VAL A 36 -5.04 11.46 -0.40
CA VAL A 36 -5.95 10.73 0.49
C VAL A 36 -5.97 9.25 0.13
N PHE A 37 -6.14 8.40 1.15
CA PHE A 37 -6.46 6.99 0.95
C PHE A 37 -7.97 6.78 0.94
N HIS A 38 -8.47 6.15 -0.11
CA HIS A 38 -9.85 5.81 -0.32
C HIS A 38 -10.05 4.29 -0.20
N PRO A 39 -11.11 3.82 0.45
CA PRO A 39 -11.36 2.40 0.66
C PRO A 39 -12.05 1.74 -0.54
N TYR A 40 -11.63 0.54 -0.92
CA TYR A 40 -12.36 -0.30 -1.90
C TYR A 40 -13.78 -0.60 -1.41
N PRO A 41 -14.78 -0.74 -2.33
CA PRO A 41 -16.17 -1.03 -1.94
C PRO A 41 -16.31 -2.28 -1.06
N PHE A 42 -15.43 -3.27 -1.25
CA PHE A 42 -15.37 -4.53 -0.51
C PHE A 42 -14.43 -4.50 0.70
N SER A 43 -13.88 -3.34 1.05
CA SER A 43 -12.97 -3.22 2.21
C SER A 43 -13.71 -3.41 3.53
N PHE A 44 -12.94 -3.81 4.53
CA PHE A 44 -13.37 -3.92 5.92
C PHE A 44 -13.85 -2.55 6.47
N LEU A 45 -14.76 -2.59 7.43
CA LEU A 45 -15.46 -1.40 7.94
C LEU A 45 -14.51 -0.42 8.66
N ASP A 46 -13.52 -0.96 9.35
CA ASP A 46 -12.44 -0.22 9.99
C ASP A 46 -11.59 0.55 8.96
N PHE A 47 -11.24 -0.04 7.82
CA PHE A 47 -10.60 0.68 6.72
C PHE A 47 -11.51 1.74 6.10
N LYS A 48 -12.81 1.46 5.96
CA LYS A 48 -13.80 2.43 5.47
C LYS A 48 -13.99 3.63 6.39
N SER A 49 -13.79 3.44 7.69
CA SER A 49 -13.88 4.54 8.67
C SER A 49 -12.77 5.59 8.54
N GLY A 50 -11.69 5.29 7.80
CA GLY A 50 -10.56 6.21 7.59
C GLY A 50 -9.64 6.36 8.80
N GLN A 51 -9.88 5.64 9.90
CA GLN A 51 -9.06 5.70 11.13
C GLN A 51 -7.57 5.45 10.88
N TYR A 52 -7.24 4.61 9.89
CA TYR A 52 -5.85 4.27 9.56
C TYR A 52 -5.20 5.20 8.52
N ASN A 53 -5.95 6.13 7.91
CA ASN A 53 -5.43 7.00 6.86
C ASN A 53 -4.18 7.80 7.29
N PRO A 54 -4.13 8.41 8.49
CA PRO A 54 -2.94 9.15 8.93
C PRO A 54 -1.68 8.27 8.98
N VAL A 55 -1.83 7.02 9.45
CA VAL A 55 -0.72 6.07 9.56
C VAL A 55 -0.20 5.69 8.17
N PHE A 56 -1.09 5.38 7.23
CA PHE A 56 -0.67 5.03 5.87
C PHE A 56 -0.04 6.22 5.12
N LEU A 57 -0.54 7.44 5.33
CA LEU A 57 0.08 8.65 4.78
C LEU A 57 1.50 8.87 5.32
N HIS A 58 1.70 8.64 6.63
CA HIS A 58 3.01 8.72 7.25
C HIS A 58 3.99 7.68 6.67
N MET A 59 3.58 6.41 6.58
CA MET A 59 4.38 5.34 5.97
C MET A 59 4.76 5.66 4.52
N ARG A 60 3.81 6.19 3.73
CA ARG A 60 4.07 6.62 2.35
C ARG A 60 5.11 7.74 2.28
N ALA A 61 5.03 8.73 3.17
CA ALA A 61 6.00 9.83 3.22
C ALA A 61 7.41 9.31 3.54
N LEU A 62 7.54 8.40 4.52
CA LEU A 62 8.81 7.75 4.87
C LEU A 62 9.39 6.99 3.69
N TYR A 63 8.59 6.14 3.03
CA TYR A 63 9.03 5.34 1.88
C TYR A 63 9.49 6.22 0.71
N LYS A 64 8.74 7.29 0.38
CA LYS A 64 9.17 8.27 -0.64
C LYS A 64 10.50 8.94 -0.27
N GLY A 65 10.71 9.25 1.01
CA GLY A 65 11.97 9.79 1.51
C GLY A 65 13.13 8.82 1.34
N GLN A 66 12.93 7.54 1.66
CA GLN A 66 13.94 6.48 1.48
C GLN A 66 14.32 6.27 0.02
N LYS A 67 13.34 6.22 -0.90
CA LYS A 67 13.60 6.10 -2.35
C LYS A 67 14.42 7.25 -2.90
N ARG A 68 14.14 8.48 -2.45
CA ARG A 68 14.92 9.66 -2.88
C ARG A 68 16.37 9.56 -2.44
N LYS A 69 16.63 9.12 -1.20
CA LYS A 69 17.99 8.92 -0.68
C LYS A 69 18.72 7.80 -1.44
N LEU A 70 18.05 6.71 -1.77
CA LEU A 70 18.65 5.60 -2.53
C LEU A 70 19.08 6.06 -3.93
N GLY A 71 18.21 6.77 -4.64
CA GLY A 71 18.53 7.31 -5.97
C GLY A 71 19.57 8.45 -5.97
N GLN A 72 19.91 9.01 -4.80
CA GLN A 72 21.05 9.93 -4.65
C GLN A 72 22.35 9.15 -4.51
N LYS A 73 22.37 8.10 -3.67
CA LYS A 73 23.54 7.22 -3.51
C LYS A 73 23.97 6.53 -4.81
N GLU A 74 23.01 6.08 -5.62
CA GLU A 74 23.29 5.47 -6.93
C GLU A 74 23.98 6.43 -7.92
N LYS A 75 23.80 7.75 -7.75
CA LYS A 75 24.41 8.78 -8.61
C LYS A 75 25.78 9.25 -8.12
N GLU A 76 26.10 9.01 -6.85
CA GLU A 76 27.39 9.40 -6.25
C GLU A 76 28.46 8.30 -6.41
N HIS A 77 28.08 7.09 -6.83
CA HIS A 77 28.97 5.92 -6.97
C HIS A 77 28.99 5.32 -8.39
N GLY A 78 28.43 6.02 -9.37
CA GLY A 78 28.53 5.70 -10.80
C GLY A 78 29.17 6.84 -11.56
#